data_AF-A0A2K3LQA8-F1
#
_entry.id   AF-A0A2K3LQA8-F1
#
_cell.length_a   1.000
_cell.length_b   1.000
_cell.length_c   1.000
_cell.angle_alpha   90.00
_cell.angle_beta   90.00
_cell.angle_gamma   90.00
#
_symmetry.space_group_name_H-M   'P 1'
#
loop_
_entity.id
_entity.type
_entity.pdbx_description
1 polymer ?
#
loop_
_entity_poly.entity_id
_entity_poly.type
_entity_poly.pdbx_seq_one_letter_code
_entity_poly.pdbx_strand_id
1 'polypeptide(L)'
;MRSGIYTLQETLTAESASILKHSLSLARRRNHAQITPLHVATTLLSLNASSLKKACLKSQQQNQYPLQCRALELCFNVALNRLPTTIIQHQQHVFVPSLSNALIAALKRAQAHQRRGCIEQNQQQNQQPLLSVKVELDQLILSILDDPSVSRVMREAGFSSTSVKNNLEHENHHSSTFTNHNNSHFLSSYGYGNYGYGSVLFSKPTQVHNHFPLQSCKEDVKLVFDVLMRKKKRNIVIVSDTVSLTEGLVNELMEKFERDEVPNELKKTNFVKFNLGSVSIKYMKKEEVEMNVIRVLKRKISDYVALGVGAVFYVGDLKWINDDYGDESCYNHVDYLVDEIGKLFCGEEINNGKIWLVATASYQSYMRCQMRVPSFENLWCLQAVPVPSSGGLGLSLHSSR
;
A
#
# COMPACT_ATOMS: atom_id res chain seq x y z
N MET A 1 -5.75 24.19 -31.05
CA MET A 1 -5.70 24.34 -29.56
C MET A 1 -4.87 23.23 -28.90
N ARG A 2 -3.64 22.92 -29.35
CA ARG A 2 -2.78 21.86 -28.78
C ARG A 2 -1.80 22.37 -27.70
N SER A 3 -1.56 23.67 -27.61
CA SER A 3 -0.54 24.27 -26.72
C SER A 3 -0.94 24.42 -25.25
N GLY A 4 -2.20 24.17 -24.86
CA GLY A 4 -2.68 24.38 -23.48
C GLY A 4 -2.43 23.20 -22.53
N ILE A 5 -2.16 22.00 -23.03
CA ILE A 5 -1.96 20.80 -22.19
C ILE A 5 -0.53 20.75 -21.63
N TYR A 6 0.46 21.13 -22.44
CA TYR A 6 1.87 21.14 -22.04
C TYR A 6 2.17 22.22 -20.99
N THR A 7 1.62 23.42 -21.14
CA THR A 7 1.82 24.51 -20.16
C THR A 7 1.15 24.25 -18.81
N LEU A 8 0.05 23.49 -18.77
CA LEU A 8 -0.58 23.10 -17.50
C LEU A 8 0.21 22.02 -16.76
N GLN A 9 0.89 21.10 -17.46
CA GLN A 9 1.76 20.10 -16.84
C GLN A 9 2.98 20.73 -16.16
N GLU A 10 3.53 21.82 -16.68
CA GLU A 10 4.65 22.55 -16.08
C GLU A 10 4.29 23.22 -14.74
N THR A 11 3.00 23.49 -14.50
CA THR A 11 2.49 24.10 -13.28
C THR A 11 2.04 23.10 -12.21
N LEU A 12 2.20 21.80 -12.44
CA LEU A 12 1.76 20.74 -11.52
C LEU A 12 2.97 20.10 -10.83
N THR A 13 2.78 19.62 -9.60
CA THR A 13 3.77 18.71 -9.00
C THR A 13 3.85 17.40 -9.80
N ALA A 14 4.96 16.67 -9.67
CA ALA A 14 5.14 15.39 -10.36
C ALA A 14 4.02 14.40 -10.03
N GLU A 15 3.53 14.43 -8.79
CA GLU A 15 2.41 13.63 -8.32
C GLU A 15 1.10 14.04 -9.01
N SER A 16 0.71 15.32 -8.98
CA SER A 16 -0.48 15.83 -9.67
C SER A 16 -0.47 15.53 -11.18
N ALA A 17 0.69 15.68 -11.83
CA ALA A 17 0.87 15.38 -13.24
C ALA A 17 0.69 13.88 -13.54
N SER A 18 1.15 13.00 -12.63
CA SER A 18 0.95 11.55 -12.76
C SER A 18 -0.53 11.16 -12.69
N ILE A 19 -1.31 11.76 -11.77
CA ILE A 19 -2.76 11.52 -11.64
C ILE A 19 -3.49 11.90 -12.94
N LEU A 20 -3.14 13.05 -13.52
CA LEU A 20 -3.72 13.46 -14.80
C LEU A 20 -3.34 12.51 -15.94
N LYS A 21 -2.10 11.99 -15.96
CA LYS A 21 -1.67 10.99 -16.95
C LYS A 21 -2.44 9.67 -16.81
N HIS A 22 -2.69 9.23 -15.58
CA HIS A 22 -3.52 8.05 -15.32
C HIS A 22 -4.98 8.29 -15.73
N SER A 23 -5.51 9.48 -15.44
CA SER A 23 -6.87 9.90 -15.84
C SER A 23 -7.03 9.95 -17.36
N LEU A 24 -5.98 10.38 -18.08
CA LEU A 24 -5.92 10.34 -19.55
C LEU A 24 -5.98 8.90 -20.08
N SER A 25 -5.25 7.98 -19.45
CA SER A 25 -5.30 6.55 -19.80
C SER A 25 -6.71 5.98 -19.57
N LEU A 26 -7.35 6.35 -18.47
CA LEU A 26 -8.70 5.92 -18.13
C LEU A 26 -9.74 6.42 -19.17
N ALA A 27 -9.69 7.69 -19.55
CA ALA A 27 -10.55 8.26 -20.58
C ALA A 27 -10.36 7.57 -21.93
N ARG A 28 -9.11 7.28 -22.30
CA ARG A 28 -8.79 6.55 -23.54
C ARG A 28 -9.36 5.13 -23.53
N ARG A 29 -9.22 4.39 -22.42
CA ARG A 29 -9.77 3.03 -22.29
C ARG A 29 -11.29 2.98 -22.41
N ARG A 30 -11.98 4.05 -22.00
CA ARG A 30 -13.44 4.18 -22.08
C ARG A 30 -13.93 4.83 -23.38
N ASN A 31 -13.03 5.17 -24.30
CA ASN A 31 -13.36 5.89 -25.55
C ASN A 31 -14.11 7.21 -25.30
N HIS A 32 -13.69 7.94 -24.27
CA HIS A 32 -14.23 9.26 -23.96
C HIS A 32 -13.43 10.35 -24.69
N ALA A 33 -14.15 11.31 -25.28
CA ALA A 33 -13.53 12.40 -26.03
C ALA A 33 -12.68 13.33 -25.16
N GLN A 34 -13.05 13.47 -23.89
CA GLN A 34 -12.50 14.45 -22.97
C GLN A 34 -12.20 13.84 -21.59
N ILE A 35 -11.15 14.35 -20.95
CA ILE A 35 -10.85 14.10 -19.55
C ILE A 35 -11.70 15.06 -18.69
N THR A 36 -12.47 14.49 -17.79
CA THR A 36 -13.38 15.21 -16.88
C THR A 36 -12.93 15.08 -15.42
N PRO A 37 -13.41 15.95 -14.51
CA PRO A 37 -13.15 15.79 -13.07
C PRO A 37 -13.52 14.40 -12.53
N LEU A 38 -14.55 13.75 -13.09
CA LEU A 38 -14.92 12.37 -12.75
C LEU A 38 -13.80 11.36 -13.01
N HIS A 39 -13.01 11.54 -14.09
CA HIS A 39 -11.87 10.67 -14.38
C HIS A 39 -10.77 10.84 -13.34
N VAL A 40 -10.52 12.09 -12.92
CA VAL A 40 -9.53 12.43 -11.89
C VAL A 40 -9.96 11.87 -10.54
N ALA A 41 -11.22 12.10 -10.12
CA ALA A 41 -11.78 11.56 -8.89
C ALA A 41 -11.74 10.02 -8.86
N THR A 42 -12.12 9.35 -9.95
CA THR A 42 -12.05 7.88 -10.05
C THR A 42 -10.62 7.37 -9.93
N THR A 43 -9.67 8.06 -10.57
CA THR A 43 -8.25 7.72 -10.49
C THR A 43 -7.73 7.88 -9.05
N LEU A 44 -8.08 8.97 -8.37
CA LEU A 44 -7.73 9.21 -6.97
C LEU A 44 -8.33 8.16 -6.03
N LEU A 45 -9.57 7.74 -6.23
CA LEU A 45 -10.22 6.68 -5.42
C LEU A 45 -9.64 5.29 -5.68
N SER A 46 -9.14 5.03 -6.90
CA SER A 46 -8.54 3.75 -7.28
C SER A 46 -7.10 3.58 -6.77
N LEU A 47 -6.45 4.67 -6.36
CA LEU A 47 -5.11 4.60 -5.77
C LEU A 47 -5.21 4.13 -4.32
N ASN A 48 -4.56 3.01 -4.04
CA ASN A 48 -4.41 2.49 -2.69
C ASN A 48 -3.64 3.54 -1.86
N ALA A 49 -4.24 4.02 -0.78
CA ALA A 49 -3.74 5.07 0.12
C ALA A 49 -3.84 6.54 -0.32
N SER A 50 -4.70 6.91 -1.27
CA SER A 50 -4.95 8.35 -1.52
C SER A 50 -5.52 9.07 -0.29
N SER A 51 -5.09 10.32 -0.06
CA SER A 51 -5.65 11.19 0.99
C SER A 51 -7.16 11.30 0.88
N LEU A 52 -7.68 11.35 -0.36
CA LEU A 52 -9.12 11.30 -0.66
C LEU A 52 -9.80 10.04 -0.10
N LYS A 53 -9.23 8.84 -0.30
CA LYS A 53 -9.82 7.58 0.18
C LYS A 53 -9.86 7.51 1.70
N LYS A 54 -8.80 8.00 2.38
CA LYS A 54 -8.75 8.11 3.85
C LYS A 54 -9.78 9.11 4.38
N ALA A 55 -9.91 10.27 3.74
CA ALA A 55 -10.89 11.30 4.13
C ALA A 55 -12.33 10.83 3.93
N CYS A 56 -12.61 10.07 2.87
CA CYS A 56 -13.88 9.40 2.67
C CYS A 56 -14.18 8.41 3.81
N LEU A 57 -13.22 7.59 4.23
CA LEU A 57 -13.41 6.65 5.36
C LEU A 57 -13.67 7.38 6.68
N LYS A 58 -12.94 8.46 6.98
CA LYS A 58 -13.15 9.27 8.20
C LYS A 58 -14.52 9.95 8.22
N SER A 59 -15.00 10.43 7.07
CA SER A 59 -16.34 11.02 6.95
C SER A 59 -17.46 10.03 7.28
N GLN A 60 -17.16 8.73 7.27
CA GLN A 60 -18.13 7.67 7.51
C GLN A 60 -18.08 7.10 8.93
N GLN A 61 -17.14 7.50 9.80
CA GLN A 61 -17.12 7.04 11.20
C GLN A 61 -18.39 7.42 11.97
N GLN A 62 -19.19 8.36 11.45
CA GLN A 62 -20.49 8.75 12.03
C GLN A 62 -21.68 7.94 11.48
N ASN A 63 -21.54 7.16 10.40
CA ASN A 63 -22.62 6.38 9.79
C ASN A 63 -22.22 4.90 9.61
N GLN A 64 -22.99 3.99 10.21
CA GLN A 64 -22.66 2.59 10.55
C GLN A 64 -22.41 1.57 9.40
N TYR A 65 -21.99 1.95 8.18
CA TYR A 65 -21.92 0.98 7.06
C TYR A 65 -20.60 0.97 6.26
N PRO A 66 -19.71 -0.04 6.43
CA PRO A 66 -18.42 -0.15 5.73
C PRO A 66 -18.52 -0.47 4.21
N LEU A 67 -19.72 -0.69 3.67
CA LEU A 67 -19.96 -0.99 2.24
C LEU A 67 -19.94 0.26 1.33
N GLN A 68 -19.92 1.46 1.91
CA GLN A 68 -20.17 2.71 1.18
C GLN A 68 -18.98 3.16 0.32
N CYS A 69 -17.72 2.88 0.71
CA CYS A 69 -16.58 3.19 -0.16
C CYS A 69 -16.62 2.39 -1.47
N ARG A 70 -17.14 1.16 -1.42
CA ARG A 70 -17.36 0.37 -2.64
C ARG A 70 -18.53 0.90 -3.46
N ALA A 71 -19.60 1.34 -2.79
CA ALA A 71 -20.71 2.03 -3.45
C ALA A 71 -20.22 3.32 -4.15
N LEU A 72 -19.33 4.09 -3.53
CA LEU A 72 -18.73 5.29 -4.11
C LEU A 72 -17.97 4.98 -5.41
N GLU A 73 -17.08 3.99 -5.39
CA GLU A 73 -16.37 3.54 -6.61
C GLU A 73 -17.36 3.10 -7.70
N LEU A 74 -18.44 2.41 -7.34
CA LEU A 74 -19.48 2.00 -8.29
C LEU A 74 -20.23 3.21 -8.87
N CYS A 75 -20.64 4.18 -8.05
CA CYS A 75 -21.34 5.39 -8.49
C CYS A 75 -20.48 6.21 -9.45
N PHE A 76 -19.17 6.35 -9.21
CA PHE A 76 -18.25 7.00 -10.14
C PHE A 76 -18.13 6.25 -11.47
N ASN A 77 -18.06 4.91 -11.43
CA ASN A 77 -18.03 4.11 -12.66
C ASN A 77 -19.34 4.22 -13.45
N VAL A 78 -20.50 4.22 -12.78
CA VAL A 78 -21.80 4.45 -13.41
C VAL A 78 -21.87 5.83 -14.04
N ALA A 79 -21.41 6.87 -13.34
CA ALA A 79 -21.37 8.23 -13.87
C ALA A 79 -20.44 8.36 -15.08
N LEU A 80 -19.29 7.67 -15.08
CA LEU A 80 -18.40 7.61 -16.23
C LEU A 80 -19.04 6.89 -17.42
N ASN A 81 -19.80 5.82 -17.20
CA ASN A 81 -20.52 5.13 -18.28
C ASN A 81 -21.64 5.97 -18.93
N ARG A 82 -22.11 7.02 -18.24
CA ARG A 82 -23.10 7.97 -18.78
C ARG A 82 -22.47 9.06 -19.66
N LEU A 83 -21.14 9.15 -19.73
CA LEU A 83 -20.46 10.14 -20.56
C LEU A 83 -20.58 9.79 -22.05
N PRO A 84 -20.65 10.79 -22.95
CA PRO A 84 -20.69 10.53 -24.39
C PRO A 84 -19.43 9.77 -24.86
N THR A 85 -19.64 8.57 -25.41
CA THR A 85 -18.59 7.77 -26.04
C THR A 85 -18.46 8.17 -27.51
N THR A 86 -17.23 8.39 -27.99
CA THR A 86 -17.01 8.65 -29.42
C THR A 86 -17.13 7.32 -30.17
N ILE A 87 -18.21 7.15 -30.93
CA ILE A 87 -18.35 6.04 -31.88
C ILE A 87 -17.35 6.32 -33.01
N ILE A 88 -16.39 5.41 -33.19
CA ILE A 88 -15.33 5.51 -34.18
C ILE A 88 -15.95 5.35 -35.57
N GLN A 89 -16.32 6.45 -36.22
CA GLN A 89 -16.46 6.48 -37.68
C GLN A 89 -15.10 6.86 -38.27
N HIS A 90 -14.42 5.85 -38.82
CA HIS A 90 -13.41 5.95 -39.87
C HIS A 90 -12.48 7.17 -39.80
N GLN A 91 -11.41 7.10 -39.00
CA GLN A 91 -10.08 7.61 -39.39
C GLN A 91 -9.03 7.17 -38.36
N GLN A 92 -7.98 6.50 -38.85
CA GLN A 92 -6.86 5.92 -38.11
C GLN A 92 -5.88 6.98 -37.56
N HIS A 93 -6.37 7.97 -36.81
CA HIS A 93 -5.49 8.93 -36.15
C HIS A 93 -5.53 8.73 -34.63
N VAL A 94 -4.34 8.55 -34.03
CA VAL A 94 -4.12 8.40 -32.58
C VAL A 94 -4.96 9.41 -31.79
N PHE A 95 -6.04 8.93 -31.16
CA PHE A 95 -6.94 9.78 -30.38
C PHE A 95 -6.32 10.12 -29.02
N VAL A 96 -6.05 11.41 -28.81
CA VAL A 96 -5.63 11.95 -27.51
C VAL A 96 -6.81 12.72 -26.91
N PRO A 97 -7.44 12.22 -25.83
CA PRO A 97 -8.52 12.93 -25.15
C PRO A 97 -8.10 14.35 -24.75
N SER A 98 -8.93 15.35 -25.02
CA SER A 98 -8.69 16.73 -24.61
C SER A 98 -9.14 16.99 -23.17
N LEU A 99 -8.70 18.07 -22.53
CA LEU A 99 -9.20 18.45 -21.20
C LEU A 99 -10.59 19.09 -21.33
N SER A 100 -11.55 18.65 -20.53
CA SER A 100 -12.87 19.30 -20.45
C SER A 100 -12.79 20.68 -19.79
N ASN A 101 -13.72 21.58 -20.12
CA ASN A 101 -13.80 22.90 -19.52
C ASN A 101 -13.93 22.85 -17.99
N ALA A 102 -14.66 21.87 -17.46
CA ALA A 102 -14.80 21.64 -16.03
C ALA A 102 -13.45 21.30 -15.36
N LEU A 103 -12.65 20.44 -16.00
CA LEU A 103 -11.33 20.09 -15.49
C LEU A 103 -10.34 21.26 -15.58
N ILE A 104 -10.40 22.05 -16.65
CA ILE A 104 -9.60 23.28 -16.77
C ILE A 104 -9.98 24.28 -15.68
N ALA A 105 -11.28 24.43 -15.38
CA ALA A 105 -11.75 25.27 -14.29
C ALA A 105 -11.26 24.77 -12.92
N ALA A 106 -11.28 23.46 -12.67
CA ALA A 106 -10.72 22.86 -11.46
C ALA A 106 -9.21 23.14 -11.34
N LEU A 107 -8.43 22.92 -12.40
CA LEU A 107 -6.99 23.21 -12.37
C LEU A 107 -6.70 24.69 -12.09
N LYS A 108 -7.44 25.62 -12.70
CA LYS A 108 -7.30 27.06 -12.44
C LYS A 108 -7.68 27.43 -11.00
N ARG A 109 -8.73 26.81 -10.45
CA ARG A 109 -9.11 26.99 -9.04
C ARG A 109 -8.01 26.49 -8.11
N ALA A 110 -7.47 25.29 -8.34
CA ALA A 110 -6.35 24.75 -7.57
C ALA A 110 -5.12 25.67 -7.60
N GLN A 111 -4.77 26.19 -8.79
CA GLN A 111 -3.71 27.20 -8.94
C GLN A 111 -3.98 28.48 -8.15
N ALA A 112 -5.23 28.98 -8.16
CA ALA A 112 -5.61 30.17 -7.41
C ALA A 112 -5.52 29.95 -5.88
N HIS A 113 -5.91 28.77 -5.39
CA HIS A 113 -5.80 28.42 -3.97
C HIS A 113 -4.35 28.31 -3.51
N GLN A 114 -3.47 27.70 -4.30
CA GLN A 114 -2.03 27.64 -3.99
C GLN A 114 -1.41 29.05 -3.87
N ARG A 115 -1.83 29.99 -4.74
CA ARG A 115 -1.36 31.39 -4.66
C ARG A 115 -1.84 32.12 -3.41
N ARG A 116 -3.05 31.83 -2.92
CA ARG A 116 -3.60 32.43 -1.70
C ARG A 116 -2.94 31.88 -0.43
N GLY A 117 -2.70 30.56 -0.35
CA GLY A 117 -2.00 29.95 0.78
C GLY A 117 -0.54 30.41 0.94
N CYS A 118 0.13 30.78 -0.16
CA CYS A 118 1.48 31.34 -0.14
C CYS A 118 1.56 32.76 0.48
N ILE A 119 0.47 33.54 0.43
CA ILE A 119 0.44 34.92 0.92
C ILE A 119 0.24 34.98 2.44
N GLU A 120 -0.49 34.03 3.03
CA GLU A 120 -0.69 33.97 4.48
C GLU A 120 0.56 33.49 5.24
N GLN A 121 1.37 32.58 4.66
CA GLN A 121 2.64 32.15 5.28
C GLN A 121 3.78 33.18 5.14
N ASN A 122 3.74 34.08 4.15
CA ASN A 122 4.79 35.07 3.90
C ASN A 122 4.59 36.43 4.61
N GLN A 123 3.60 36.59 5.50
CA GLN A 123 3.53 37.79 6.35
C GLN A 123 4.53 37.79 7.52
N GLN A 124 5.30 36.71 7.73
CA GLN A 124 6.30 36.66 8.81
C GLN A 124 7.78 36.68 8.39
N GLN A 125 8.16 36.61 7.10
CA GLN A 125 9.55 36.82 6.70
C GLN A 125 9.71 37.25 5.23
N ASN A 126 10.78 37.97 4.97
CA ASN A 126 10.98 38.99 3.92
C ASN A 126 10.92 38.53 2.45
N GLN A 127 10.67 39.50 1.57
CA GLN A 127 10.47 39.44 0.11
C GLN A 127 11.58 38.72 -0.69
N GLN A 128 11.19 37.87 -1.67
CA GLN A 128 11.89 37.59 -2.95
C GLN A 128 10.97 36.81 -3.96
N PRO A 129 11.26 36.81 -5.28
CA PRO A 129 10.25 36.84 -6.35
C PRO A 129 9.64 35.49 -6.80
N LEU A 130 8.50 35.63 -7.49
CA LEU A 130 7.55 34.66 -8.05
C LEU A 130 8.19 33.47 -8.83
N LEU A 131 8.69 32.46 -8.13
CA LEU A 131 9.14 31.19 -8.74
C LEU A 131 7.96 30.21 -8.87
N SER A 132 7.93 29.45 -9.97
CA SER A 132 6.85 28.57 -10.44
C SER A 132 6.05 27.88 -9.33
N VAL A 133 4.88 28.42 -9.00
CA VAL A 133 3.97 27.82 -8.02
C VAL A 133 3.40 26.53 -8.61
N LYS A 134 3.94 25.38 -8.16
CA LYS A 134 3.45 24.06 -8.55
C LYS A 134 2.21 23.73 -7.72
N VAL A 135 1.13 23.33 -8.38
CA VAL A 135 -0.10 22.90 -7.72
C VAL A 135 0.13 21.55 -7.04
N GLU A 136 0.02 21.55 -5.72
CA GLU A 136 0.12 20.35 -4.90
C GLU A 136 -1.10 19.44 -5.08
N LEU A 137 -0.91 18.16 -4.77
CA LEU A 137 -1.95 17.16 -4.96
C LEU A 137 -3.19 17.48 -4.11
N ASP A 138 -3.01 17.94 -2.87
CA ASP A 138 -4.12 18.24 -1.98
C ASP A 138 -5.00 19.36 -2.54
N GLN A 139 -4.39 20.44 -3.06
CA GLN A 139 -5.14 21.52 -3.69
C GLN A 139 -5.85 21.09 -4.97
N LEU A 140 -5.28 20.14 -5.72
CA LEU A 140 -5.96 19.49 -6.83
C LEU A 140 -7.17 18.68 -6.33
N ILE A 141 -7.03 17.86 -5.29
CA ILE A 141 -8.12 17.05 -4.72
C ILE A 141 -9.27 17.94 -4.24
N LEU A 142 -8.96 18.98 -3.45
CA LEU A 142 -9.95 19.93 -2.96
C LEU A 142 -10.72 20.59 -4.13
N SER A 143 -10.02 20.97 -5.19
CA SER A 143 -10.65 21.60 -6.35
C SER A 143 -11.51 20.65 -7.20
N ILE A 144 -11.17 19.37 -7.22
CA ILE A 144 -11.96 18.31 -7.87
C ILE A 144 -13.22 18.02 -7.05
N LEU A 145 -13.15 18.03 -5.72
CA LEU A 145 -14.29 17.85 -4.82
C LEU A 145 -15.32 18.99 -4.91
N ASP A 146 -14.86 20.20 -5.23
CA ASP A 146 -15.72 21.37 -5.45
C ASP A 146 -16.44 21.33 -6.82
N ASP A 147 -16.14 20.37 -7.70
CA ASP A 147 -16.82 20.26 -8.98
C ASP A 147 -18.25 19.71 -8.80
N PRO A 148 -19.29 20.36 -9.38
CA PRO A 148 -20.68 19.93 -9.21
C PRO A 148 -20.95 18.50 -9.69
N SER A 149 -20.25 18.04 -10.74
CA SER A 149 -20.43 16.68 -11.25
C SER A 149 -19.91 15.63 -10.27
N VAL A 150 -18.78 15.92 -9.61
CA VAL A 150 -18.17 15.06 -8.59
C VAL A 150 -19.01 15.07 -7.32
N SER A 151 -19.40 16.26 -6.82
CA SER A 151 -20.24 16.39 -5.63
C SER A 151 -21.59 15.68 -5.78
N ARG A 152 -22.19 15.71 -6.98
CA ARG A 152 -23.43 14.98 -7.26
C ARG A 152 -23.24 13.46 -7.12
N VAL A 153 -22.18 12.91 -7.70
CA VAL A 153 -21.89 11.46 -7.63
C VAL A 153 -21.56 11.03 -6.20
N MET A 154 -20.83 11.86 -5.45
CA MET A 154 -20.57 11.59 -4.03
C MET A 154 -21.87 11.52 -3.22
N ARG A 155 -22.80 12.44 -3.47
CA ARG A 155 -24.11 12.45 -2.83
C ARG A 155 -24.95 11.23 -3.18
N GLU A 156 -24.91 10.78 -4.45
CA GLU A 156 -25.56 9.54 -4.90
C GLU A 156 -25.01 8.30 -4.16
N ALA A 157 -23.76 8.36 -3.68
CA ALA A 157 -23.12 7.31 -2.89
C ALA A 157 -23.24 7.50 -1.37
N GLY A 158 -23.96 8.52 -0.89
CA GLY A 158 -24.10 8.82 0.54
C GLY A 158 -22.94 9.58 1.17
N PHE A 159 -22.05 10.18 0.36
CA PHE A 159 -20.95 11.02 0.84
C PHE A 159 -21.27 12.50 0.68
N SER A 160 -20.92 13.29 1.70
CA SER A 160 -20.93 14.74 1.60
C SER A 160 -19.55 15.24 1.14
N SER A 161 -19.48 15.88 -0.03
CA SER A 161 -18.22 16.45 -0.53
C SER A 161 -17.62 17.48 0.43
N THR A 162 -18.46 18.22 1.18
CA THR A 162 -17.99 19.19 2.19
C THR A 162 -17.41 18.52 3.43
N SER A 163 -18.01 17.42 3.91
CA SER A 163 -17.48 16.66 5.05
C SER A 163 -16.13 16.01 4.72
N VAL A 164 -16.01 15.44 3.51
CA VAL A 164 -14.74 14.89 3.01
C VAL A 164 -13.68 15.98 2.87
N LYS A 165 -14.06 17.17 2.37
CA LYS A 165 -13.18 18.34 2.27
C LYS A 165 -12.64 18.78 3.62
N ASN A 166 -13.52 18.94 4.62
CA ASN A 166 -13.12 19.31 5.97
C ASN A 166 -12.10 18.32 6.53
N ASN A 167 -12.34 17.02 6.38
CA ASN A 167 -11.39 16.00 6.85
C ASN A 167 -10.01 16.07 6.17
N LEU A 168 -9.94 16.49 4.90
CA LEU A 168 -8.66 16.70 4.21
C LEU A 168 -7.91 17.93 4.76
N GLU A 169 -8.62 19.01 5.07
CA GLU A 169 -8.03 20.23 5.63
C GLU A 169 -7.51 20.01 7.07
N HIS A 170 -8.19 19.19 7.88
CA HIS A 170 -7.77 18.89 9.26
C HIS A 170 -6.50 18.01 9.32
N GLU A 171 -6.28 17.11 8.36
CA GLU A 171 -5.01 16.35 8.26
C GLU A 171 -3.82 17.27 7.97
N ASN A 172 -4.03 18.33 7.19
CA ASN A 172 -2.97 19.28 6.84
C ASN A 172 -2.62 20.24 7.98
N HIS A 173 -3.55 20.53 8.91
CA HIS A 173 -3.27 21.38 10.08
C HIS A 173 -2.69 20.65 11.31
N HIS A 174 -2.88 19.34 11.45
CA HIS A 174 -2.25 18.55 12.54
C HIS A 174 -0.84 18.05 12.22
N SER A 175 -0.31 18.36 11.03
CA SER A 175 1.03 17.96 10.59
C SER A 175 2.18 18.80 11.21
N SER A 176 1.89 19.76 12.10
CA SER A 176 2.91 20.60 12.74
C SER A 176 3.50 20.06 14.05
N THR A 177 3.11 18.87 14.53
CA THR A 177 3.70 18.35 15.79
C THR A 177 3.91 16.84 15.89
N PHE A 178 3.56 16.05 14.88
CA PHE A 178 3.88 14.62 14.89
C PHE A 178 4.32 14.15 13.51
N THR A 179 5.64 13.96 13.37
CA THR A 179 6.33 13.02 12.47
C THR A 179 5.74 12.84 11.06
N ASN A 180 6.37 13.52 10.08
CA ASN A 180 6.27 13.18 8.66
C ASN A 180 6.66 11.72 8.42
N HIS A 181 5.72 10.90 7.96
CA HIS A 181 6.01 9.60 7.35
C HIS A 181 5.30 9.50 5.99
N ASN A 182 6.13 9.53 4.95
CA ASN A 182 5.98 8.82 3.67
C ASN A 182 4.69 9.02 2.88
N ASN A 183 4.64 10.08 2.08
CA ASN A 183 3.88 10.13 0.83
C ASN A 183 4.83 10.46 -0.33
N SER A 184 5.66 9.49 -0.72
CA SER A 184 6.14 9.35 -2.10
C SER A 184 6.61 7.90 -2.26
N HIS A 185 6.59 7.38 -3.48
CA HIS A 185 6.91 5.98 -3.85
C HIS A 185 5.74 4.99 -3.86
N PHE A 186 4.72 5.26 -4.67
CA PHE A 186 3.83 4.20 -5.20
C PHE A 186 3.69 4.19 -6.74
N LEU A 187 4.40 5.06 -7.46
CA LEU A 187 4.17 5.30 -8.90
C LEU A 187 5.26 4.73 -9.83
N SER A 188 5.96 3.68 -9.42
CA SER A 188 6.85 2.92 -10.32
C SER A 188 6.36 1.49 -10.52
N SER A 189 5.16 1.34 -11.11
CA SER A 189 4.74 0.03 -11.62
C SER A 189 3.66 0.17 -12.70
N TYR A 190 3.96 0.87 -13.79
CA TYR A 190 3.23 0.68 -15.06
C TYR A 190 4.16 0.99 -16.25
N GLY A 191 5.23 0.21 -16.36
CA GLY A 191 5.90 -0.08 -17.64
C GLY A 191 5.22 -1.30 -18.27
N TYR A 192 4.95 -1.23 -19.57
CA TYR A 192 4.23 -2.20 -20.38
C TYR A 192 4.53 -3.68 -20.07
N GLY A 193 3.50 -4.45 -19.73
CA GLY A 193 3.59 -5.91 -19.58
C GLY A 193 2.32 -6.49 -18.98
N ASN A 194 1.62 -7.30 -19.76
CA ASN A 194 0.37 -7.99 -19.44
C ASN A 194 0.54 -9.03 -18.31
N TYR A 195 0.29 -8.76 -17.02
CA TYR A 195 0.01 -9.80 -15.99
C TYR A 195 -0.76 -9.28 -14.75
N GLY A 196 -1.55 -10.18 -14.14
CA GLY A 196 -2.55 -9.97 -13.08
C GLY A 196 -2.05 -9.64 -11.66
N TYR A 197 -2.94 -9.87 -10.69
CA TYR A 197 -2.86 -9.56 -9.24
C TYR A 197 -1.52 -9.78 -8.50
N GLY A 198 -0.53 -10.48 -9.07
CA GLY A 198 0.77 -10.70 -8.45
C GLY A 198 1.61 -9.44 -8.19
N SER A 199 1.40 -8.34 -8.94
CA SER A 199 2.11 -7.06 -8.72
C SER A 199 1.68 -6.35 -7.42
N VAL A 200 0.50 -6.66 -6.88
CA VAL A 200 -0.01 -6.09 -5.62
C VAL A 200 0.51 -6.86 -4.40
N LEU A 201 0.77 -8.16 -4.57
CA LEU A 201 1.22 -9.04 -3.50
C LEU A 201 2.72 -8.97 -3.28
N PHE A 202 3.51 -8.74 -4.33
CA PHE A 202 4.96 -8.68 -4.24
C PHE A 202 5.49 -7.26 -4.45
N SER A 203 6.17 -6.70 -3.45
CA SER A 203 6.82 -5.39 -3.55
C SER A 203 8.31 -5.56 -3.84
N LYS A 204 8.86 -4.76 -4.78
CA LYS A 204 10.32 -4.57 -4.88
C LYS A 204 10.78 -3.55 -3.83
N PRO A 205 12.01 -3.68 -3.33
CA PRO A 205 12.51 -2.78 -2.31
C PRO A 205 12.74 -1.37 -2.85
N THR A 206 12.38 -0.37 -2.05
CA THR A 206 12.72 1.03 -2.23
C THR A 206 13.55 1.46 -1.03
N GLN A 207 14.74 1.99 -1.29
CA GLN A 207 15.62 2.52 -0.25
C GLN A 207 14.94 3.69 0.45
N VAL A 208 14.65 3.52 1.75
CA VAL A 208 14.21 4.60 2.62
C VAL A 208 15.15 4.59 3.83
N HIS A 209 16.16 5.46 3.79
CA HIS A 209 17.02 5.71 4.95
C HIS A 209 16.23 6.40 6.06
N ASN A 210 15.61 5.61 6.92
CA ASN A 210 15.15 6.08 8.22
C ASN A 210 16.28 5.85 9.23
N HIS A 211 16.85 6.92 9.78
CA HIS A 211 17.80 6.86 10.88
C HIS A 211 17.12 6.32 12.15
N PHE A 212 17.15 5.00 12.33
CA PHE A 212 16.91 4.34 13.61
C PHE A 212 18.22 4.25 14.42
N PRO A 213 18.17 4.12 15.76
CA PRO A 213 19.38 3.99 16.58
C PRO A 213 20.13 2.69 16.21
N LEU A 214 21.22 2.86 15.46
CA LEU A 214 21.94 1.83 14.68
C LEU A 214 22.62 0.72 15.51
N GLN A 215 22.62 0.82 16.84
CA GLN A 215 23.36 -0.12 17.69
C GLN A 215 22.52 -1.33 18.14
N SER A 216 21.24 -1.14 18.47
CA SER A 216 20.35 -2.21 18.98
C SER A 216 19.99 -3.23 17.90
N CYS A 217 19.70 -2.76 16.68
CA CYS A 217 19.17 -3.61 15.61
C CYS A 217 20.21 -4.59 15.03
N LYS A 218 21.52 -4.30 15.17
CA LYS A 218 22.58 -5.18 14.63
C LYS A 218 22.63 -6.54 15.32
N GLU A 219 22.46 -6.57 16.64
CA GLU A 219 22.42 -7.82 17.41
C GLU A 219 21.16 -8.61 17.08
N ASP A 220 20.03 -7.94 16.96
CA ASP A 220 18.73 -8.53 16.60
C ASP A 220 18.75 -9.14 15.19
N VAL A 221 19.33 -8.45 14.20
CA VAL A 221 19.49 -9.00 12.84
C VAL A 221 20.39 -10.22 12.84
N LYS A 222 21.46 -10.23 13.64
CA LYS A 222 22.34 -11.39 13.76
C LYS A 222 21.59 -12.59 14.34
N LEU A 223 20.78 -12.38 15.38
CA LEU A 223 19.91 -13.41 15.94
C LEU A 223 18.96 -13.99 14.88
N VAL A 224 18.33 -13.13 14.07
CA VAL A 224 17.46 -13.57 12.98
C VAL A 224 18.20 -14.45 11.97
N PHE A 225 19.40 -14.07 11.54
CA PHE A 225 20.22 -14.90 10.65
C PHE A 225 20.59 -16.23 11.30
N ASP A 226 21.01 -16.22 12.57
CA ASP A 226 21.38 -17.43 13.30
C ASP A 226 20.21 -18.43 13.38
N VAL A 227 18.98 -17.94 13.48
CA VAL A 227 17.77 -18.79 13.45
C VAL A 227 17.46 -19.27 12.03
N LEU A 228 17.52 -18.41 11.01
CA LEU A 228 17.27 -18.79 9.60
C LEU A 228 18.21 -19.90 9.10
N MET A 229 19.45 -19.92 9.61
CA MET A 229 20.46 -20.92 9.27
C MET A 229 20.26 -22.28 9.98
N ARG A 230 19.30 -22.40 10.91
CA ARG A 230 19.05 -23.66 11.63
C ARG A 230 18.45 -24.70 10.69
N LYS A 231 18.85 -25.96 10.90
CA LYS A 231 18.38 -27.10 10.07
C LYS A 231 16.94 -27.53 10.38
N LYS A 232 16.43 -27.22 11.57
CA LYS A 232 15.06 -27.54 12.02
C LYS A 232 14.28 -26.24 12.19
N LYS A 233 12.99 -26.23 11.81
CA LYS A 233 12.07 -25.06 11.90
C LYS A 233 12.65 -23.79 11.24
N ARG A 234 12.82 -23.86 9.92
CA ARG A 234 13.43 -22.79 9.10
C ARG A 234 12.56 -21.54 9.00
N ASN A 235 11.26 -21.68 9.20
CA ASN A 235 10.31 -20.58 9.13
C ASN A 235 10.37 -19.81 10.45
N ILE A 236 10.36 -18.49 10.40
CA ILE A 236 10.51 -17.65 11.60
C ILE A 236 9.34 -16.68 11.76
N VAL A 237 9.03 -16.40 13.02
CA VAL A 237 8.15 -15.29 13.40
C VAL A 237 8.91 -14.36 14.34
N ILE A 238 9.08 -13.11 13.93
CA ILE A 238 9.71 -12.06 14.72
C ILE A 238 8.65 -11.50 15.67
N VAL A 239 8.87 -11.64 16.97
CA VAL A 239 7.92 -11.22 18.00
C VAL A 239 8.46 -10.02 18.74
N SER A 240 7.70 -8.92 18.75
CA SER A 240 8.03 -7.68 19.47
C SER A 240 6.78 -7.08 20.11
N ASP A 241 6.96 -6.07 20.96
CA ASP A 241 5.90 -5.24 21.51
C ASP A 241 5.46 -4.12 20.56
N THR A 242 6.33 -3.71 19.63
CA THR A 242 6.11 -2.53 18.77
C THR A 242 6.19 -2.87 17.29
N VAL A 243 5.17 -2.50 16.52
CA VAL A 243 5.12 -2.74 15.06
C VAL A 243 6.29 -2.05 14.35
N SER A 244 6.62 -0.81 14.73
CA SER A 244 7.73 -0.06 14.15
C SER A 244 9.09 -0.74 14.33
N LEU A 245 9.30 -1.44 15.46
CA LEU A 245 10.53 -2.21 15.69
C LEU A 245 10.63 -3.38 14.71
N THR A 246 9.54 -4.13 14.55
CA THR A 246 9.51 -5.26 13.61
C THR A 246 9.65 -4.83 12.15
N GLU A 247 9.02 -3.72 11.77
CA GLU A 247 9.14 -3.17 10.42
C GLU A 247 10.56 -2.65 10.15
N GLY A 248 11.15 -1.93 11.11
CA GLY A 248 12.54 -1.46 11.03
C GLY A 248 13.53 -2.63 10.89
N LEU A 249 13.35 -3.69 11.68
CA LEU A 249 14.19 -4.89 11.63
C LEU A 249 14.04 -5.65 10.31
N VAL A 250 12.81 -5.82 9.80
CA VAL A 250 12.58 -6.48 8.51
C VAL A 250 13.14 -5.64 7.36
N ASN A 251 13.06 -4.31 7.44
CA ASN A 251 13.67 -3.43 6.45
C ASN A 251 15.21 -3.55 6.48
N GLU A 252 15.85 -3.56 7.65
CA GLU A 252 17.29 -3.80 7.74
C GLU A 252 17.68 -5.18 7.20
N LEU A 253 16.90 -6.22 7.52
CA LEU A 253 17.13 -7.57 7.02
C LEU A 253 17.10 -7.60 5.49
N MET A 254 16.05 -7.00 4.90
CA MET A 254 15.88 -6.89 3.46
C MET A 254 17.02 -6.12 2.80
N GLU A 255 17.44 -5.00 3.38
CA GLU A 255 18.60 -4.24 2.89
C GLU A 255 19.90 -5.06 2.92
N LYS A 256 20.12 -5.91 3.94
CA LYS A 256 21.31 -6.78 3.97
C LYS A 256 21.28 -7.85 2.89
N PHE A 257 20.12 -8.41 2.56
CA PHE A 257 19.96 -9.30 1.41
C PHE A 257 20.23 -8.59 0.08
N GLU A 258 19.89 -7.31 -0.05
CA GLU A 258 20.19 -6.52 -1.26
C GLU A 258 21.66 -6.13 -1.39
N ARG A 259 22.32 -5.82 -0.27
CA ARG A 259 23.74 -5.45 -0.25
C ARG A 259 24.68 -6.66 -0.28
N ASP A 260 24.15 -7.88 -0.40
CA ASP A 260 24.89 -9.14 -0.26
C ASP A 260 25.68 -9.25 1.08
N GLU A 261 25.24 -8.51 2.11
CA GLU A 261 25.79 -8.51 3.48
C GLU A 261 25.18 -9.64 4.32
N VAL A 262 25.03 -10.82 3.72
CA VAL A 262 24.42 -12.00 4.34
C VAL A 262 25.45 -13.12 4.56
N PRO A 263 25.22 -14.02 5.53
CA PRO A 263 26.02 -15.23 5.70
C PRO A 263 26.18 -16.03 4.40
N ASN A 264 27.28 -16.77 4.25
CA ASN A 264 27.64 -17.46 3.00
C ASN A 264 26.56 -18.46 2.55
N GLU A 265 25.86 -19.05 3.49
CA GLU A 265 24.73 -19.97 3.29
C GLU A 265 23.54 -19.29 2.60
N LEU A 266 23.41 -17.97 2.75
CA LEU A 266 22.30 -17.15 2.26
C LEU A 266 22.64 -16.28 1.05
N LYS A 267 23.90 -16.20 0.60
CA LYS A 267 24.33 -15.35 -0.54
C LYS A 267 23.61 -15.58 -1.87
N LYS A 268 22.99 -16.74 -2.07
CA LYS A 268 22.19 -17.03 -3.27
C LYS A 268 20.69 -17.02 -2.94
N THR A 269 20.25 -16.11 -2.09
CA THR A 269 18.88 -16.06 -1.58
C THR A 269 18.28 -14.68 -1.80
N ASN A 270 17.08 -14.64 -2.38
CA ASN A 270 16.34 -13.40 -2.57
C ASN A 270 15.39 -13.15 -1.42
N PHE A 271 15.29 -11.91 -0.96
CA PHE A 271 14.23 -11.50 -0.05
C PHE A 271 13.00 -11.04 -0.82
N VAL A 272 11.85 -11.64 -0.55
CA VAL A 272 10.59 -11.44 -1.27
C VAL A 272 9.52 -10.99 -0.29
N LYS A 273 9.14 -9.71 -0.37
CA LYS A 273 8.05 -9.16 0.44
C LYS A 273 6.71 -9.54 -0.17
N PHE A 274 5.94 -10.35 0.56
CA PHE A 274 4.58 -10.78 0.26
C PHE A 274 3.59 -10.10 1.22
N ASN A 275 2.89 -9.08 0.74
CA ASN A 275 2.08 -8.24 1.61
C ASN A 275 0.66 -8.82 1.80
N LEU A 276 0.51 -9.75 2.75
CA LEU A 276 -0.78 -10.36 3.04
C LEU A 276 -1.71 -9.42 3.84
N GLY A 277 -1.16 -8.56 4.70
CA GLY A 277 -1.91 -7.58 5.49
C GLY A 277 -2.60 -6.47 4.67
N SER A 278 -2.20 -6.27 3.41
CA SER A 278 -2.88 -5.32 2.49
C SER A 278 -4.04 -5.96 1.72
N VAL A 279 -4.22 -7.28 1.82
CA VAL A 279 -5.30 -8.01 1.17
C VAL A 279 -6.45 -8.14 2.16
N SER A 280 -7.63 -7.62 1.83
CA SER A 280 -8.82 -7.84 2.66
C SER A 280 -9.36 -9.26 2.48
N ILE A 281 -8.61 -10.24 2.98
CA ILE A 281 -8.90 -11.68 2.91
C ILE A 281 -10.33 -11.98 3.40
N LYS A 282 -10.80 -11.23 4.39
CA LYS A 282 -12.17 -11.30 4.95
C LYS A 282 -13.27 -11.20 3.89
N TYR A 283 -13.04 -10.47 2.80
CA TYR A 283 -14.06 -10.25 1.76
C TYR A 283 -13.83 -11.08 0.50
N MET A 284 -12.80 -11.94 0.47
CA MET A 284 -12.53 -12.81 -0.66
C MET A 284 -13.31 -14.12 -0.54
N LYS A 285 -13.83 -14.59 -1.68
CA LYS A 285 -14.36 -15.96 -1.77
C LYS A 285 -13.20 -16.96 -1.78
N LYS A 286 -13.48 -18.20 -1.36
CA LYS A 286 -12.48 -19.30 -1.36
C LYS A 286 -11.76 -19.44 -2.71
N GLU A 287 -12.48 -19.35 -3.81
CA GLU A 287 -11.90 -19.48 -5.17
C GLU A 287 -10.98 -18.30 -5.52
N GLU A 288 -11.30 -17.10 -5.00
CA GLU A 288 -10.46 -15.91 -5.19
C GLU A 288 -9.18 -16.01 -4.36
N VAL A 289 -9.25 -16.52 -3.12
CA VAL A 289 -8.08 -16.80 -2.29
C VAL A 289 -7.17 -17.83 -2.98
N GLU A 290 -7.75 -18.92 -3.47
CA GLU A 290 -7.02 -19.96 -4.19
C GLU A 290 -6.33 -19.40 -5.45
N MET A 291 -7.09 -18.70 -6.30
CA MET A 291 -6.61 -18.24 -7.60
C MET A 291 -5.63 -17.06 -7.50
N ASN A 292 -5.86 -16.14 -6.56
CA ASN A 292 -5.15 -14.87 -6.47
C ASN A 292 -4.03 -14.88 -5.43
N VAL A 293 -4.13 -15.69 -4.36
CA VAL A 293 -3.15 -15.73 -3.27
C VAL A 293 -2.32 -17.00 -3.36
N ILE A 294 -2.95 -18.17 -3.18
CA ILE A 294 -2.26 -19.46 -3.10
C ILE A 294 -1.53 -19.79 -4.40
N ARG A 295 -2.23 -19.75 -5.54
CA ARG A 295 -1.64 -20.09 -6.84
C ARG A 295 -0.50 -19.14 -7.25
N VAL A 296 -0.62 -17.87 -6.90
CA VAL A 296 0.42 -16.86 -7.18
C VAL A 296 1.66 -17.12 -6.33
N LEU A 297 1.46 -17.40 -5.04
CA LEU A 297 2.54 -17.74 -4.12
C LEU A 297 3.23 -19.06 -4.52
N LYS A 298 2.44 -20.10 -4.82
CA LYS A 298 2.94 -21.40 -5.30
C LYS A 298 3.77 -21.25 -6.56
N ARG A 299 3.30 -20.49 -7.57
CA ARG A 299 4.06 -20.23 -8.80
C ARG A 299 5.39 -19.55 -8.48
N LYS A 300 5.38 -18.53 -7.60
CA LYS A 300 6.59 -17.79 -7.27
C LYS A 300 7.62 -18.67 -6.55
N ILE A 301 7.17 -19.55 -5.66
CA ILE A 301 8.01 -20.56 -5.02
C ILE A 301 8.59 -21.50 -6.07
N SER A 302 7.76 -22.03 -6.98
CA SER A 302 8.21 -22.90 -8.07
C SER A 302 9.24 -22.23 -8.97
N ASP A 303 9.11 -20.93 -9.26
CA ASP A 303 10.11 -20.18 -10.05
C ASP A 303 11.49 -20.19 -9.36
N TYR A 304 11.54 -19.94 -8.04
CA TYR A 304 12.82 -19.96 -7.29
C TYR A 304 13.41 -21.38 -7.18
N VAL A 305 12.55 -22.37 -6.95
CA VAL A 305 12.97 -23.78 -6.92
C VAL A 305 13.53 -24.21 -8.27
N ALA A 306 12.89 -23.85 -9.39
CA ALA A 306 13.35 -24.15 -10.74
C ALA A 306 14.68 -23.45 -11.09
N LEU A 307 14.88 -22.23 -10.58
CA LEU A 307 16.14 -21.49 -10.74
C LEU A 307 17.27 -22.03 -9.83
N GLY A 308 16.96 -22.88 -8.84
CA GLY A 308 17.93 -23.34 -7.85
C GLY A 308 18.45 -22.25 -6.91
N VAL A 309 17.71 -21.13 -6.82
CA VAL A 309 18.03 -19.96 -6.01
C VAL A 309 17.17 -19.97 -4.76
N GLY A 310 17.73 -19.54 -3.62
CA GLY A 310 16.95 -19.41 -2.40
C GLY A 310 15.99 -18.24 -2.42
N ALA A 311 14.95 -18.33 -1.60
CA ALA A 311 14.04 -17.22 -1.35
C ALA A 311 13.52 -17.18 0.09
N VAL A 312 13.55 -16.00 0.69
CA VAL A 312 12.91 -15.68 1.96
C VAL A 312 11.62 -14.92 1.66
N PHE A 313 10.47 -15.50 1.98
CA PHE A 313 9.16 -14.89 1.80
C PHE A 313 8.70 -14.22 3.09
N TYR A 314 8.63 -12.89 3.10
CA TYR A 314 8.07 -12.14 4.22
C TYR A 314 6.57 -11.93 4.04
N VAL A 315 5.72 -12.49 4.92
CA VAL A 315 4.26 -12.46 4.78
C VAL A 315 3.55 -11.30 5.49
N GLY A 316 4.30 -10.48 6.23
CA GLY A 316 3.73 -9.37 7.00
C GLY A 316 3.41 -9.71 8.46
N ASP A 317 2.71 -8.77 9.12
CA ASP A 317 2.25 -8.92 10.50
C ASP A 317 1.08 -9.91 10.58
N LEU A 318 1.18 -10.92 11.44
CA LEU A 318 0.16 -11.93 11.69
C LEU A 318 -1.14 -11.39 12.31
N LYS A 319 -1.26 -10.08 12.57
CA LYS A 319 -2.49 -9.46 13.08
C LYS A 319 -3.73 -9.77 12.23
N TRP A 320 -3.61 -9.91 10.91
CA TRP A 320 -4.73 -10.23 10.01
C TRP A 320 -5.42 -11.58 10.34
N ILE A 321 -4.74 -12.46 11.07
CA ILE A 321 -5.28 -13.73 11.56
C ILE A 321 -6.34 -13.50 12.64
N ASN A 322 -6.27 -12.38 13.35
CA ASN A 322 -7.00 -12.12 14.59
C ASN A 322 -7.99 -10.95 14.49
N ASP A 323 -8.21 -10.36 13.30
CA ASP A 323 -9.23 -9.31 13.08
C ASP A 323 -10.66 -9.91 13.09
N ASP A 324 -10.95 -10.69 14.12
CA ASP A 324 -12.21 -11.39 14.36
C ASP A 324 -12.97 -10.71 15.50
N TYR A 325 -13.83 -9.76 15.13
CA TYR A 325 -14.96 -9.35 15.95
C TYR A 325 -16.21 -9.45 15.08
N GLY A 326 -16.88 -10.60 15.11
CA GLY A 326 -18.34 -10.63 15.02
C GLY A 326 -19.00 -11.31 13.82
N ASP A 327 -18.51 -12.44 13.30
CA ASP A 327 -19.41 -13.35 12.57
C ASP A 327 -18.87 -14.81 12.52
N GLU A 328 -19.62 -15.76 13.08
CA GLU A 328 -19.26 -17.19 13.15
C GLU A 328 -19.07 -17.85 11.77
N SER A 329 -19.42 -17.17 10.66
CA SER A 329 -19.25 -17.69 9.30
C SER A 329 -17.90 -17.37 8.63
N CYS A 330 -17.05 -16.52 9.23
CA CYS A 330 -15.80 -16.06 8.58
C CYS A 330 -14.58 -16.98 8.80
N TYR A 331 -14.65 -17.88 9.77
CA TYR A 331 -13.54 -18.78 10.17
C TYR A 331 -12.96 -19.58 8.98
N ASN A 332 -13.80 -20.03 8.04
CA ASN A 332 -13.40 -20.94 6.98
C ASN A 332 -12.33 -20.39 6.00
N HIS A 333 -12.31 -19.09 5.68
CA HIS A 333 -11.41 -18.56 4.65
C HIS A 333 -10.01 -18.28 5.17
N VAL A 334 -9.91 -17.73 6.38
CA VAL A 334 -8.64 -17.46 7.05
C VAL A 334 -7.97 -18.79 7.40
N ASP A 335 -8.72 -19.76 7.93
CA ASP A 335 -8.17 -21.06 8.28
C ASP A 335 -7.75 -21.86 7.04
N TYR A 336 -8.51 -21.79 5.93
CA TYR A 336 -8.08 -22.37 4.65
C TYR A 336 -6.77 -21.76 4.14
N LEU A 337 -6.65 -20.43 4.19
CA LEU A 337 -5.43 -19.73 3.76
C LEU A 337 -4.23 -20.10 4.63
N VAL A 338 -4.45 -20.20 5.95
CA VAL A 338 -3.43 -20.62 6.90
C VAL A 338 -2.97 -22.05 6.61
N ASP A 339 -3.90 -22.98 6.39
CA ASP A 339 -3.58 -24.37 6.06
C ASP A 339 -2.79 -24.49 4.74
N GLU A 340 -3.24 -23.79 3.69
CA GLU A 340 -2.57 -23.81 2.39
C GLU A 340 -1.17 -23.15 2.42
N ILE A 341 -0.98 -22.05 3.15
CA ILE A 341 0.38 -21.49 3.35
C ILE A 341 1.26 -22.47 4.12
N GLY A 342 0.71 -23.16 5.13
CA GLY A 342 1.44 -24.19 5.88
C GLY A 342 1.94 -25.31 4.97
N LYS A 343 1.08 -25.84 4.09
CA LYS A 343 1.45 -26.86 3.09
C LYS A 343 2.53 -26.35 2.13
N LEU A 344 2.46 -25.09 1.72
CA LEU A 344 3.44 -24.47 0.82
C LEU A 344 4.82 -24.24 1.44
N PHE A 345 4.95 -24.18 2.77
CA PHE A 345 6.24 -23.85 3.42
C PHE A 345 6.74 -24.91 4.40
N CYS A 346 5.91 -25.90 4.76
CA CYS A 346 6.31 -27.04 5.59
C CYS A 346 6.17 -28.40 4.88
N GLY A 347 5.79 -28.44 3.59
CA GLY A 347 5.77 -29.67 2.81
C GLY A 347 7.16 -30.31 2.64
N GLU A 348 7.24 -31.64 2.72
CA GLU A 348 8.50 -32.39 2.61
C GLU A 348 9.20 -32.23 1.25
N GLU A 349 8.46 -31.95 0.17
CA GLU A 349 9.01 -31.72 -1.17
C GLU A 349 9.87 -30.44 -1.27
N ILE A 350 9.68 -29.48 -0.36
CA ILE A 350 10.39 -28.18 -0.33
C ILE A 350 11.61 -28.24 0.60
N ASN A 351 11.75 -29.32 1.37
CA ASN A 351 12.88 -29.51 2.28
C ASN A 351 14.24 -29.66 1.57
N ASN A 352 14.26 -29.82 0.23
CA ASN A 352 15.47 -29.70 -0.59
C ASN A 352 16.05 -28.27 -0.70
N GLY A 353 15.44 -27.32 0.01
CA GLY A 353 16.21 -26.46 0.91
C GLY A 353 16.81 -25.24 0.26
N LYS A 354 16.01 -24.17 0.24
CA LYS A 354 16.39 -22.75 0.39
C LYS A 354 15.14 -21.85 0.33
N ILE A 355 13.98 -22.34 0.79
CA ILE A 355 12.77 -21.52 0.86
C ILE A 355 12.48 -21.31 2.35
N TRP A 356 12.35 -20.06 2.75
CA TRP A 356 12.06 -19.65 4.12
C TRP A 356 10.82 -18.78 4.16
N LEU A 357 10.07 -18.87 5.24
CA LEU A 357 8.97 -17.98 5.58
C LEU A 357 9.38 -17.08 6.75
N VAL A 358 9.11 -15.78 6.64
CA VAL A 358 9.28 -14.80 7.72
C VAL A 358 7.96 -14.10 7.96
N ALA A 359 7.53 -14.03 9.22
CA ALA A 359 6.39 -13.23 9.63
C ALA A 359 6.78 -12.31 10.80
N THR A 360 6.00 -11.28 11.04
CA THR A 360 6.10 -10.45 12.25
C THR A 360 4.84 -10.60 13.09
N ALA A 361 4.94 -10.40 14.40
CA ALA A 361 3.77 -10.41 15.26
C ALA A 361 4.02 -9.59 16.53
N SER A 362 2.96 -8.94 17.03
CA SER A 362 2.95 -8.52 18.42
C SER A 362 2.94 -9.74 19.36
N TYR A 363 3.42 -9.59 20.60
CA TYR A 363 3.29 -10.65 21.62
C TYR A 363 1.83 -11.14 21.75
N GLN A 364 0.87 -10.22 21.72
CA GLN A 364 -0.56 -10.57 21.77
C GLN A 364 -1.02 -11.36 20.53
N SER A 365 -0.57 -10.97 19.34
CA SER A 365 -0.91 -11.68 18.09
C SER A 365 -0.32 -13.09 18.08
N TYR A 366 0.94 -13.22 18.51
CA TYR A 366 1.66 -14.48 18.58
C TYR A 366 1.04 -15.45 19.59
N MET A 367 0.71 -14.98 20.80
CA MET A 367 0.04 -15.84 21.81
C MET A 367 -1.32 -16.36 21.31
N ARG A 368 -2.09 -15.54 20.59
CA ARG A 368 -3.35 -16.00 19.95
C ARG A 368 -3.10 -17.05 18.87
N CYS A 369 -2.02 -16.92 18.09
CA CYS A 369 -1.63 -17.93 17.10
C CYS A 369 -1.23 -19.27 17.75
N GLN A 370 -0.62 -19.23 18.94
CA GLN A 370 -0.29 -20.46 19.70
C GLN A 370 -1.51 -21.18 20.27
N MET A 371 -2.56 -20.44 20.66
CA MET A 371 -3.78 -21.01 21.24
C MET A 371 -4.69 -21.73 20.22
N ARG A 372 -4.40 -21.62 18.91
CA ARG A 372 -5.15 -22.32 17.86
C ARG A 372 -4.86 -23.83 17.88
N VAL A 373 -5.81 -24.62 17.39
CA VAL A 373 -5.66 -26.07 17.23
C VAL A 373 -5.88 -26.45 15.75
N PRO A 374 -4.85 -26.97 15.04
CA PRO A 374 -3.46 -27.09 15.47
C PRO A 374 -2.76 -25.73 15.61
N SER A 375 -1.71 -25.67 16.43
CA SER A 375 -0.99 -24.41 16.68
C SER A 375 -0.29 -23.93 15.41
N PHE A 376 -0.18 -22.61 15.28
CA PHE A 376 0.44 -21.98 14.12
C PHE A 376 1.92 -22.37 13.95
N GLU A 377 2.61 -22.63 15.06
CA GLU A 377 3.98 -23.16 15.05
C GLU A 377 4.09 -24.52 14.38
N ASN A 378 3.07 -25.37 14.53
CA ASN A 378 3.07 -26.68 13.90
C ASN A 378 2.64 -26.60 12.44
N LEU A 379 1.63 -25.77 12.14
CA LEU A 379 1.13 -25.58 10.77
C LEU A 379 2.19 -25.02 9.83
N TRP A 380 2.91 -23.99 10.28
CA TRP A 380 3.90 -23.29 9.46
C TRP A 380 5.33 -23.64 9.83
N CYS A 381 5.53 -24.55 10.80
CA CYS A 381 6.85 -24.95 11.27
C CYS A 381 7.68 -23.74 11.74
N LEU A 382 7.00 -22.77 12.36
CA LEU A 382 7.56 -21.49 12.79
C LEU A 382 8.41 -21.64 14.04
N GLN A 383 9.45 -20.82 14.09
CA GLN A 383 10.28 -20.57 15.25
C GLN A 383 10.16 -19.10 15.63
N ALA A 384 9.77 -18.82 16.88
CA ALA A 384 9.73 -17.46 17.37
C ALA A 384 11.13 -16.91 17.65
N VAL A 385 11.33 -15.66 17.25
CA VAL A 385 12.50 -14.85 17.52
C VAL A 385 12.04 -13.63 18.30
N PRO A 386 12.10 -13.65 19.64
CA PRO A 386 11.73 -12.49 20.44
C PRO A 386 12.79 -11.40 20.29
N VAL A 387 12.35 -10.18 19.97
CA VAL A 387 13.21 -9.01 19.80
C VAL A 387 12.90 -8.03 20.93
N PRO A 388 13.86 -7.75 21.83
CA PRO A 388 13.64 -6.85 22.95
C PRO A 388 13.43 -5.41 22.47
N SER A 389 12.50 -4.70 23.08
CA SER A 389 12.37 -3.26 22.88
C SER A 389 13.60 -2.55 23.44
N SER A 390 14.15 -1.61 22.68
CA SER A 390 15.32 -0.80 23.07
C SER A 390 15.07 0.13 24.27
N GLY A 391 13.85 0.15 24.82
CA GLY A 391 13.50 0.72 26.12
C GLY A 391 13.75 -0.29 27.24
N GLY A 392 14.90 -0.17 27.89
CA GLY A 392 15.44 -1.15 28.83
C GLY A 392 14.50 -1.61 29.96
N LEU A 393 14.37 -2.93 30.06
CA LEU A 393 14.36 -3.65 31.34
C LEU A 393 15.35 -4.82 31.20
N GLY A 394 16.64 -4.47 31.18
CA GLY A 394 17.72 -5.45 31.30
C GLY A 394 17.70 -6.06 32.69
N LEU A 395 16.96 -7.16 32.87
CA LEU A 395 17.19 -8.06 34.00
C LEU A 395 18.43 -8.91 33.67
N SER A 396 19.61 -8.30 33.78
CA SER A 396 20.86 -9.03 33.88
C SER A 396 20.87 -9.75 35.23
N LEU A 397 20.45 -11.02 35.24
CA LEU A 397 20.70 -11.92 36.34
C LEU A 397 22.21 -12.18 36.40
N HIS A 398 22.92 -11.39 37.21
CA HIS A 398 24.24 -11.77 37.68
C HIS A 398 24.07 -12.99 38.58
N SER A 399 24.39 -14.19 38.08
CA SER A 399 24.56 -15.33 38.96
C SER A 399 25.83 -15.10 39.78
N SER A 400 25.67 -14.70 41.04
CA SER A 400 26.74 -14.83 42.02
C SER A 400 26.81 -16.29 42.45
N ARG A 401 27.83 -16.99 41.96
CA ARG A 401 28.63 -17.92 42.77
C ARG A 401 29.93 -18.28 42.06
#